data_AF-A0A659UBW4-F1
#
_entry.id   AF-A0A659UBW4-F1
#
_cell.length_a   1.000
_cell.length_b   1.000
_cell.length_c   1.000
_cell.angle_alpha   90.00
_cell.angle_beta   90.00
_cell.angle_gamma   90.00
#
_symmetry.space_group_name_H-M   'P 1'
#
loop_
_entity.id
_entity.type
_entity.pdbx_description
1 polymer ?
#
loop_
_entity_poly.entity_id
_entity_poly.type
_entity_poly.pdbx_seq_one_letter_code
_entity_poly.pdbx_strand_id
1 'polypeptide(L)' 'FAGGYAVMRGVSEALPVDLHIPGCPPPPIEILKGLLALLEGVSSKAGVARS' A
#
# COMPACT_ATOMS: atom_id res chain seq x y z
N PHE A 1 17.60 -1.72 -0.52
CA PHE A 1 18.26 -1.49 -1.82
C PHE A 1 18.07 -2.72 -2.71
N ALA A 2 17.83 -2.55 -4.02
CA ALA A 2 17.64 -3.66 -4.94
C ALA A 2 18.96 -4.39 -5.28
N GLY A 3 18.95 -5.72 -5.32
CA GLY A 3 20.09 -6.56 -5.76
C GLY A 3 21.12 -6.95 -4.69
N GLY A 4 20.92 -6.56 -3.42
CA GLY A 4 21.80 -6.96 -2.32
C GLY A 4 21.55 -8.41 -1.86
N TYR A 5 22.59 -9.09 -1.37
CA TYR A 5 22.52 -10.51 -0.96
C TYR A 5 21.49 -10.80 0.14
N ALA A 6 21.17 -9.79 0.95
CA ALA A 6 20.22 -9.88 2.06
C ALA A 6 18.92 -9.08 1.79
N VAL A 7 18.59 -8.77 0.53
CA VAL A 7 17.42 -7.96 0.18
C VAL A 7 16.56 -8.66 -0.86
N MET A 8 15.29 -8.93 -0.51
CA MET A 8 14.27 -9.43 -1.43
C MET A 8 13.80 -8.33 -2.40
N ARG A 9 13.07 -8.69 -3.47
CA ARG A 9 12.65 -7.74 -4.52
C ARG A 9 11.49 -6.82 -4.11
N GLY A 10 11.11 -6.83 -2.84
CA GLY A 10 10.02 -6.05 -2.25
C GLY A 10 9.12 -6.93 -1.40
N VAL A 11 8.22 -6.30 -0.64
CA VAL A 11 7.29 -7.03 0.23
C VAL A 11 6.29 -7.89 -0.55
N SER A 12 6.02 -7.55 -1.83
CA SER A 12 5.12 -8.30 -2.71
C SER A 12 5.59 -9.72 -3.03
N GLU A 13 6.87 -10.03 -2.79
CA GLU A 13 7.40 -11.39 -2.94
C GLU A 13 7.04 -12.28 -1.74
N ALA A 14 6.80 -11.67 -0.56
CA ALA A 14 6.46 -12.39 0.67
C ALA A 14 4.95 -12.38 0.97
N LEU A 15 4.25 -11.29 0.64
CA LEU A 15 2.83 -11.09 0.96
C LEU A 15 2.11 -10.35 -0.18
N PRO A 16 0.79 -10.59 -0.37
CA PRO A 16 0.00 -9.77 -1.29
C PRO A 16 0.01 -8.30 -0.84
N VAL A 17 0.05 -7.39 -1.82
CA VAL A 17 0.02 -5.95 -1.57
C VAL A 17 -1.28 -5.38 -2.12
N ASP A 18 -2.04 -4.69 -1.27
CA ASP A 18 -3.31 -4.07 -1.66
C ASP A 18 -3.12 -2.78 -2.46
N LEU A 19 -2.11 -1.98 -2.10
CA LEU A 19 -1.82 -0.69 -2.75
C LEU A 19 -0.32 -0.40 -2.73
N HIS A 20 0.18 0.13 -3.86
CA HIS A 20 1.54 0.67 -3.97
C HIS A 20 1.51 2.21 -4.02
N ILE A 21 2.37 2.86 -3.23
CA ILE A 21 2.59 4.31 -3.25
C ILE A 21 4.02 4.56 -3.76
N PRO A 22 4.23 5.02 -5.01
CA PRO A 22 5.56 5.21 -5.57
C PRO A 22 6.27 6.44 -4.96
N GLY A 23 7.58 6.31 -4.73
CA GLY A 23 8.45 7.43 -4.32
C GLY A 23 9.69 6.99 -3.55
N CYS A 24 10.66 7.89 -3.42
CA CYS A 24 11.89 7.65 -2.64
C CYS A 24 12.42 8.96 -1.97
N PRO A 25 11.78 9.43 -0.88
CA PRO A 25 10.47 9.00 -0.38
C PRO A 25 9.32 9.63 -1.21
N PRO A 26 8.11 9.08 -1.17
CA PRO A 26 6.94 9.75 -1.71
C PRO A 26 6.71 11.09 -0.98
N PRO A 27 6.12 12.11 -1.64
CA PRO A 27 5.68 13.31 -0.94
C PRO A 27 4.70 12.93 0.19
N PRO A 28 4.72 13.63 1.35
CA PRO A 28 3.81 13.31 2.46
C PRO A 28 2.34 13.26 2.07
N ILE A 29 1.92 14.15 1.16
CA ILE A 29 0.54 14.18 0.65
C ILE A 29 0.15 12.92 -0.13
N GLU A 30 1.09 12.29 -0.85
CA GLU A 30 0.83 11.06 -1.61
C GLU A 30 0.70 9.85 -0.69
N ILE A 31 1.43 9.84 0.44
CA ILE A 31 1.25 8.84 1.49
C ILE A 31 -0.17 8.94 2.07
N LEU A 32 -0.61 10.16 2.42
CA LEU A 32 -1.95 10.39 2.96
C LEU A 32 -3.06 9.99 1.98
N LYS A 33 -2.91 10.31 0.69
CA LYS A 33 -3.85 9.88 -0.36
C LYS A 33 -3.93 8.35 -0.46
N GLY A 34 -2.79 7.66 -0.42
CA GLY A 34 -2.78 6.20 -0.47
C GLY A 34 -3.46 5.56 0.75
N LEU A 35 -3.28 6.13 1.95
CA LEU A 35 -3.99 5.67 3.14
C LEU A 35 -5.50 5.86 3.02
N LEU A 36 -5.96 7.01 2.52
CA LEU A 36 -7.38 7.27 2.29
C LEU A 36 -7.98 6.28 1.26
N ALA A 37 -7.28 6.04 0.15
CA ALA A 37 -7.71 5.07 -0.86
C ALA A 37 -7.85 3.64 -0.31
N LEU A 38 -6.94 3.22 0.58
CA LEU A 38 -7.04 1.94 1.28
C LEU A 38 -8.30 1.87 2.16
N LEU A 39 -8.59 2.93 2.93
CA LEU A 39 -9.76 2.96 3.81
C LEU A 39 -11.08 2.94 3.02
N GLU A 40 -11.16 3.65 1.91
CA GLU A 40 -12.33 3.64 1.00
C GLU A 40 -12.57 2.25 0.39
N GLY A 41 -11.48 1.59 -0.03
CA GLY A 41 -11.52 0.23 -0.56
C GLY A 41 -11.97 -0.78 0.49
N VAL A 42 -11.49 -0.67 1.74
CA VAL A 42 -11.92 -1.51 2.86
C VAL A 42 -13.38 -1.27 3.20
N SER A 43 -13.85 -0.03 3.24
CA SER A 43 -15.27 0.28 3.47
C SER A 43 -16.20 -0.27 2.39
N SER A 44 -15.70 -0.51 1.17
CA SER A 44 -16.48 -1.18 0.10
C SER A 44 -16.38 -2.70 0.15
N LYS A 45 -15.25 -3.28 0.57
CA LYS A 45 -15.01 -4.74 0.61
C LYS A 45 -15.56 -5.40 1.88
N ALA A 46 -15.34 -4.77 3.03
CA ALA A 46 -16.04 -5.15 4.24
C ALA A 46 -17.46 -4.62 4.07
N GLY A 47 -18.46 -5.51 4.00
CA GLY A 47 -19.88 -5.14 3.98
C GLY A 47 -20.33 -4.47 5.28
N VAL A 48 -19.67 -3.37 5.67
CA VAL A 48 -20.13 -2.45 6.68
C VAL A 48 -21.29 -1.73 6.03
N ALA A 49 -22.47 -2.30 6.28
CA ALA A 49 -23.76 -1.72 5.97
C ALA A 49 -23.71 -0.21 6.24
N ARG A 50 -23.75 0.59 5.18
CA ARG A 50 -24.20 1.97 5.29
C ARG A 50 -25.70 1.87 5.55
N SER A 51 -26.08 2.16 6.80
CA SER A 51 -27.43 2.58 7.17
C SER A 51 -27.81 3.86 6.45
#